data_AF-A0A843F556-F1
#
_entry.id   AF-A0A843F556-F1
#
_cell.length_a   1.000
_cell.length_b   1.000
_cell.length_c   1.000
_cell.angle_alpha   90.00
_cell.angle_beta   90.00
_cell.angle_gamma   90.00
#
_symmetry.space_group_name_H-M   'P 1'
#
loop_
_entity.id
_entity.type
_entity.pdbx_description
1 polymer ?
#
loop_
_entity_poly.entity_id
_entity_poly.type
_entity_poly.pdbx_seq_one_letter_code
_entity_poly.pdbx_strand_id
1 'polypeptide(L)'
;HVVPGFIREDLLKQGNVIMFTLTVEDEEMHKQRFYYRCRQPWVKRSLEHYMENFETIRKTQEFMIDQAKIHDAHIINNVDIRNTIDLMVNAIIEEFGGEKDVGKESISDNDN
;
A
#
# COMPACT_ATOMS: atom_id res chain seq x y z
N HIS A 1 -3.86 7.56 -3.02
CA HIS A 1 -4.55 6.38 -2.48
C HIS A 1 -5.55 5.97 -3.52
N VAL A 2 -5.37 4.79 -4.09
CA VAL A 2 -6.41 4.13 -4.88
C VAL A 2 -7.06 3.15 -3.93
N VAL A 3 -8.40 3.12 -3.90
CA VAL A 3 -9.13 2.20 -3.03
C VAL A 3 -9.00 0.79 -3.61
N PRO A 4 -8.65 -0.23 -2.81
CA PRO A 4 -8.69 -1.62 -3.27
C PRO A 4 -10.05 -1.96 -3.88
N GLY A 5 -10.07 -2.73 -4.97
CA GLY A 5 -11.29 -3.04 -5.71
C GLY A 5 -11.73 -2.00 -6.76
N PHE A 6 -11.14 -0.81 -6.79
CA PHE A 6 -11.45 0.20 -7.82
C PHE A 6 -10.51 0.10 -9.03
N ILE A 7 -9.43 -0.68 -8.93
CA ILE A 7 -8.58 -1.04 -10.07
C ILE A 7 -9.21 -2.22 -10.78
N ARG A 8 -9.24 -2.17 -12.12
CA ARG A 8 -9.77 -3.27 -12.93
C ARG A 8 -8.97 -4.55 -12.67
N GLU A 9 -9.68 -5.66 -12.53
CA GLU A 9 -9.10 -6.96 -12.20
C GLU A 9 -8.09 -7.46 -13.25
N ASP A 10 -8.27 -7.09 -14.53
CA ASP A 10 -7.33 -7.43 -15.60
C ASP A 10 -5.95 -6.78 -15.42
N LEU A 11 -5.90 -5.59 -14.80
CA LEU A 11 -4.65 -4.91 -14.46
C LEU A 11 -3.99 -5.55 -13.24
N LEU A 12 -4.78 -5.98 -12.26
CA LEU A 12 -4.27 -6.65 -11.05
C LEU A 12 -3.73 -8.06 -11.35
N LYS A 13 -4.29 -8.74 -12.34
CA LYS A 13 -3.82 -10.05 -12.82
C LYS A 13 -2.55 -9.98 -13.68
N GLN A 14 -2.04 -8.79 -13.98
CA GLN A 14 -0.74 -8.67 -14.63
C GLN A 14 0.34 -9.10 -13.62
N GLY A 15 1.24 -9.99 -14.04
CA GLY A 15 2.29 -10.57 -13.19
C GLY A 15 3.38 -9.59 -12.74
N ASN A 16 3.08 -8.31 -12.68
CA ASN A 16 3.97 -7.23 -12.27
C ASN A 16 3.25 -6.18 -11.41
N VAL A 17 2.03 -6.46 -10.95
CA VAL A 17 1.24 -5.55 -10.11
C VAL A 17 0.98 -6.21 -8.76
N ILE A 18 1.31 -5.50 -7.69
CA ILE A 18 1.02 -5.89 -6.31
C ILE A 18 0.40 -4.69 -5.58
N MET A 19 -0.65 -4.93 -4.81
CA MET A 19 -1.38 -3.88 -4.10
C MET A 19 -1.10 -3.92 -2.60
N PHE A 20 -0.69 -2.78 -2.06
CA PHE A 20 -0.47 -2.58 -0.64
C PHE A 20 -1.39 -1.48 -0.10
N THR A 21 -2.02 -1.76 1.04
CA THR A 21 -2.79 -0.80 1.84
C THR A 21 -2.03 -0.52 3.12
N LEU A 22 -1.46 0.69 3.22
CA LEU A 22 -0.75 1.13 4.43
C LEU A 22 -1.72 1.75 5.43
N THR A 23 -1.62 1.35 6.68
CA THR A 23 -2.46 1.83 7.78
C THR A 23 -1.61 2.41 8.91
N VAL A 24 -2.23 3.19 9.78
CA VAL A 24 -1.66 3.53 11.10
C VAL A 24 -2.73 3.16 12.10
N GLU A 25 -2.55 2.06 12.82
CA GLU A 25 -3.61 1.55 13.72
C GLU A 25 -3.75 2.43 14.96
N ASP A 26 -2.62 2.76 15.58
CA ASP A 26 -2.58 3.59 16.77
C ASP A 26 -3.00 5.04 16.45
N GLU A 27 -4.08 5.48 17.09
CA GLU A 27 -4.69 6.78 16.86
C GLU A 27 -3.74 7.92 17.26
N GLU A 28 -3.05 7.78 18.39
CA GLU A 28 -2.15 8.82 18.88
C GLU A 28 -0.95 8.98 17.94
N MET A 29 -0.33 7.89 17.51
CA MET A 29 0.73 7.87 16.51
C MET A 29 0.26 8.52 15.20
N HIS A 30 -0.97 8.26 14.77
CA HIS A 30 -1.53 8.88 13.57
C HIS A 30 -1.64 10.40 13.74
N LYS A 31 -2.15 10.88 14.88
CA LYS A 31 -2.18 12.31 15.20
C LYS A 31 -0.76 12.90 15.21
N GLN A 32 0.19 12.27 15.91
CA GLN A 32 1.58 12.70 15.98
C GLN A 32 2.21 12.86 14.59
N ARG A 33 1.89 11.97 13.64
CA ARG A 33 2.36 12.12 12.25
C ARG A 33 1.83 13.38 11.58
N PHE A 34 0.58 13.77 11.83
CA PHE A 34 0.07 15.06 11.35
C PHE A 34 0.79 16.24 12.00
N TYR A 35 1.07 16.19 13.32
CA TYR A 35 1.86 17.22 14.00
C TYR A 35 3.26 17.37 13.37
N TYR A 36 4.00 16.27 13.20
CA TYR A 36 5.35 16.30 12.60
C TYR A 36 5.32 16.78 11.15
N ARG A 37 4.32 16.36 10.38
CA ARG A 37 4.18 16.77 8.97
C ARG A 37 3.89 18.26 8.84
N CYS A 38 2.96 18.79 9.64
CA CYS A 38 2.52 20.19 9.50
C CYS A 38 3.53 21.20 10.08
N ARG A 39 4.51 20.75 10.87
CA ARG A 39 5.63 21.59 11.32
C ARG A 39 6.65 21.91 10.22
N GLN A 40 6.63 21.19 9.10
CA GLN A 40 7.58 21.40 8.02
C GLN A 40 7.28 22.73 7.29
N PRO A 41 8.26 23.63 7.09
CA PRO A 41 8.02 24.98 6.54
C PRO A 41 7.34 25.03 5.17
N TRP A 42 7.45 23.96 4.37
CA TRP A 42 6.89 23.88 3.02
C TRP A 42 5.47 23.28 2.97
N VAL A 43 4.91 22.82 4.10
CA VAL A 43 3.59 22.18 4.12
C VAL A 43 2.50 23.23 4.28
N LYS A 44 1.61 23.32 3.27
CA LYS A 44 0.49 24.28 3.25
C LYS A 44 -0.77 23.84 3.99
N ARG A 45 -0.82 22.59 4.49
CA ARG A 45 -2.02 22.02 5.13
C ARG A 45 -2.02 22.36 6.62
N SER A 46 -3.14 22.86 7.13
CA SER A 46 -3.25 23.18 8.55
C SER A 46 -3.42 21.91 9.38
N LEU A 47 -2.69 21.85 10.50
CA LEU A 47 -2.85 20.82 11.51
C LEU A 47 -4.28 20.80 12.06
N GLU A 48 -4.85 21.98 12.28
CA GLU A 48 -6.21 22.17 12.81
C GLU A 48 -7.25 21.46 11.93
N HIS A 49 -7.17 21.61 10.61
CA HIS A 49 -8.06 20.91 9.69
C HIS A 49 -7.94 19.38 9.80
N TYR A 50 -6.73 18.85 10.01
CA TYR A 50 -6.54 17.42 10.22
C TYR A 50 -7.15 16.95 11.55
N MET A 51 -7.04 17.74 12.61
CA MET A 51 -7.58 17.39 13.93
C MET A 51 -9.10 17.47 13.95
N GLU A 52 -9.69 18.52 13.36
CA GLU A 52 -11.14 18.69 13.23
C GLU A 52 -11.81 17.56 12.44
N ASN A 53 -11.11 17.01 11.44
CA ASN A 53 -11.62 15.96 10.57
C ASN A 53 -11.06 14.56 10.89
N PHE A 54 -10.40 14.41 12.05
CA PHE A 54 -9.64 13.20 12.34
C PHE A 54 -10.51 11.94 12.34
N GLU A 55 -11.71 12.00 12.92
CA GLU A 55 -12.67 10.89 12.92
C GLU A 55 -13.07 10.48 11.49
N THR A 56 -13.32 11.45 10.60
CA THR A 56 -13.63 11.18 9.19
C THR A 56 -12.46 10.52 8.47
N ILE A 57 -11.22 10.93 8.78
CA ILE A 57 -10.00 10.30 8.26
C ILE A 57 -9.91 8.84 8.74
N ARG A 58 -10.25 8.57 10.01
CA ARG A 58 -10.29 7.20 10.56
C ARG A 58 -11.34 6.33 9.88
N LYS A 59 -12.56 6.83 9.68
CA LYS A 59 -13.62 6.13 8.92
C LYS A 59 -13.18 5.82 7.48
N THR A 60 -12.46 6.75 6.85
CA THR A 60 -11.92 6.52 5.51
C THR A 60 -10.86 5.42 5.51
N GLN A 61 -9.99 5.37 6.54
CA GLN A 61 -9.02 4.29 6.71
C GLN A 61 -9.71 2.94 6.94
N GLU A 62 -10.73 2.88 7.80
CA GLU A 62 -11.53 1.67 8.04
C GLU A 62 -12.14 1.14 6.75
N PHE A 63 -12.75 2.02 5.95
CA PHE A 63 -13.25 1.66 4.63
C PHE A 63 -12.16 1.09 3.71
N MET A 64 -10.97 1.73 3.66
CA MET A 64 -9.85 1.21 2.86
C MET A 64 -9.38 -0.17 3.34
N ILE A 65 -9.37 -0.41 4.65
CA ILE A 65 -9.02 -1.71 5.25
C ILE A 65 -10.05 -2.77 4.86
N ASP A 66 -11.34 -2.45 4.93
CA ASP A 66 -12.40 -3.40 4.58
C ASP A 66 -12.36 -3.75 3.09
N GLN A 67 -12.12 -2.76 2.23
CA GLN A 67 -11.90 -3.02 0.80
C GLN A 67 -10.64 -3.87 0.57
N ALA A 68 -9.55 -3.62 1.28
CA ALA A 68 -8.33 -4.42 1.16
C ALA A 68 -8.59 -5.90 1.53
N LYS A 69 -9.36 -6.16 2.59
CA LYS A 69 -9.77 -7.52 2.99
C LYS A 69 -10.64 -8.21 1.94
N ILE A 70 -11.59 -7.48 1.34
CA ILE A 70 -12.50 -8.03 0.31
C ILE A 70 -11.73 -8.42 -0.95
N HIS A 71 -10.72 -7.63 -1.31
CA HIS A 71 -9.96 -7.78 -2.55
C HIS A 71 -8.59 -8.44 -2.36
N ASP A 72 -8.35 -9.08 -1.21
CA ASP A 72 -7.12 -9.80 -0.87
C ASP A 72 -5.83 -8.98 -1.08
N ALA A 73 -5.89 -7.68 -0.81
CA ALA A 73 -4.73 -6.80 -0.88
C ALA A 73 -3.92 -6.85 0.42
N HIS A 74 -2.60 -6.74 0.33
CA HIS A 74 -1.73 -6.74 1.51
C HIS A 74 -2.01 -5.50 2.38
N ILE A 75 -2.25 -5.72 3.68
CA ILE A 75 -2.47 -4.64 4.66
C ILE A 75 -1.26 -4.57 5.57
N ILE A 76 -0.62 -3.41 5.66
CA ILE A 76 0.58 -3.21 6.48
C ILE A 76 0.35 -2.05 7.45
N ASN A 77 0.44 -2.33 8.76
CA ASN A 77 0.51 -1.30 9.78
C ASN A 77 1.87 -0.62 9.73
N ASN A 78 1.91 0.57 9.13
CA ASN A 78 3.11 1.31 8.83
C ASN A 78 3.60 2.04 10.08
N VAL A 79 4.16 1.33 11.05
CA VAL A 79 4.71 1.89 12.30
C VAL A 79 6.14 2.37 12.10
N ASP A 80 6.99 1.50 11.54
CA ASP A 80 8.41 1.75 11.23
C ASP A 80 8.66 1.53 9.73
N ILE A 81 9.39 2.45 9.12
CA ILE A 81 9.64 2.45 7.68
C ILE A 81 10.48 1.26 7.22
N ARG A 82 11.47 0.83 8.02
CA ARG A 82 12.34 -0.30 7.64
C ARG A 82 11.53 -1.59 7.66
N ASN A 83 10.81 -1.83 8.75
CA ASN A 83 9.91 -2.98 8.85
C ASN A 83 8.84 -2.96 7.74
N THR A 84 8.29 -1.80 7.40
CA THR A 84 7.32 -1.68 6.30
C THR A 84 7.94 -2.06 4.96
N ILE A 85 9.17 -1.61 4.67
CA ILE A 85 9.90 -1.98 3.46
C ILE A 85 10.18 -3.48 3.44
N ASP A 86 10.65 -4.05 4.55
CA ASP A 86 10.95 -5.48 4.65
C ASP A 86 9.70 -6.34 4.37
N LEU A 87 8.56 -5.97 4.94
CA LEU A 87 7.27 -6.64 4.67
C LEU A 87 6.85 -6.53 3.20
N MET A 88 7.00 -5.36 2.59
CA MET A 88 6.67 -5.16 1.18
C MET A 88 7.58 -5.97 0.26
N VAL A 89 8.89 -5.99 0.53
CA VAL A 89 9.87 -6.75 -0.25
C VAL A 89 9.61 -8.25 -0.13
N ASN A 90 9.35 -8.75 1.09
CA ASN A 90 9.02 -10.16 1.29
C ASN A 90 7.76 -10.56 0.51
N ALA A 91 6.69 -9.75 0.56
CA ALA A 91 5.48 -10.00 -0.22
C ALA A 91 5.75 -10.03 -1.74
N ILE A 92 6.60 -9.13 -2.24
CA ILE A 92 7.01 -9.12 -3.67
C ILE A 92 7.78 -10.41 -4.03
N ILE A 93 8.70 -10.86 -3.18
CA ILE A 93 9.48 -12.08 -3.41
C ILE A 93 8.59 -13.32 -3.32
N GLU A 94 7.62 -13.35 -2.41
CA GLU A 94 6.67 -14.45 -2.30
C GLU A 94 5.77 -14.57 -3.53
N GLU A 95 5.33 -13.43 -4.09
CA GLU A 95 4.45 -13.39 -5.27
C GLU A 95 5.21 -13.68 -6.58
N PHE A 96 6.41 -13.11 -6.76
CA PHE A 96 7.13 -13.11 -8.05
C PHE A 96 8.52 -13.79 -8.03
N GLY A 97 8.97 -14.29 -6.88
CA GLY A 97 10.31 -14.85 -6.70
C GLY A 97 10.37 -16.38 -6.87
N GLY A 98 9.27 -17.04 -7.24
CA GLY A 98 9.22 -18.48 -7.44
C GLY A 98 9.90 -18.93 -8.75
N GLU A 99 10.34 -20.19 -8.82
CA GLU A 99 10.99 -20.80 -10.00
C GLU A 99 10.18 -20.69 -11.31
N LYS A 100 8.88 -20.36 -11.24
CA LYS A 100 7.97 -20.20 -12.38
C LYS A 100 8.21 -18.91 -13.18
N ASP A 101 8.82 -17.89 -12.58
CA ASP A 101 9.05 -16.59 -13.24
C ASP A 101 10.44 -16.47 -13.90
N VAL A 102 11.32 -17.45 -13.65
CA VAL A 102 12.69 -17.49 -14.21
C VAL A 102 12.73 -18.16 -15.60
N GLY A 103 11.63 -18.75 -16.08
CA GLY A 103 11.61 -19.63 -17.25
C GLY A 103 10.58 -19.28 -18.33
N LYS A 104 10.54 -18.05 -18.83
CA LYS A 104 9.78 -17.69 -20.06
C LYS A 104 10.48 -16.69 -20.99
N GLU A 105 11.80 -16.72 -21.10
CA GLU A 105 12.50 -16.12 -22.24
C GLU A 105 13.64 -17.04 -22.68
N SER A 106 13.39 -17.82 -23.75
CA SER A 106 14.34 -18.44 -24.70
C SER A 106 13.97 -19.87 -25.12
N ILE A 107 12.84 -20.06 -25.79
CA ILE A 107 12.70 -21.19 -26.73
C ILE A 107 12.04 -20.68 -28.01
N SER A 108 12.74 -20.92 -29.14
CA SER A 108 12.41 -20.76 -30.57
C SER A 108 12.06 -19.33 -31.02
N ASP A 109 12.80 -18.70 -31.93
CA ASP A 109 12.88 -19.14 -33.32
C ASP A 109 14.31 -19.25 -33.86
N ASN A 110 14.71 -20.48 -34.12
CA ASN A 110 15.74 -20.80 -35.08
C ASN A 110 15.13 -21.91 -35.94
N ASP A 111 14.37 -21.53 -36.96
CA ASP A 111 13.95 -22.43 -38.04
C ASP A 111 13.78 -21.64 -39.35
N ASN A 112 14.59 -22.07 -40.33
CA ASN A 112 14.73 -21.70 -41.75
C ASN A 112 15.51 -20.44 -42.17
#